data_AF-A0A6S4TGU3-F1
#
_entry.id   AF-A0A6S4TGU3-F1
#
_cell.length_a   1.000
_cell.length_b   1.000
_cell.length_c   1.000
_cell.angle_alpha   90.00
_cell.angle_beta   90.00
_cell.angle_gamma   90.00
#
_symmetry.space_group_name_H-M   'P 1'
#
loop_
_entity.id
_entity.type
_entity.pdbx_description
1 polymer ?
#
loop_
_entity_poly.entity_id
_entity_poly.type
_entity_poly.pdbx_seq_one_letter_code
_entity_poly.pdbx_strand_id
1 'polypeptide(L)'
;MQHEYKHPQIFADVLAISQLYYPLHNRFPKPFRFAVGERLLGELAECARLIILANLVDKQTTAGRSEGATFVRRLRASIEVIRGYLLVAWQQKFLSHGAITELSTRLESVSRQAARWQQWFERATGGT
;
A
#
# COMPACT_ATOMS: atom_id res chain seq x y z
N MET A 1 11.17 11.28 26.52
CA MET A 1 9.88 10.69 26.12
C MET A 1 10.05 10.07 24.74
N GLN A 2 10.17 8.75 24.66
CA GLN A 2 10.05 8.06 23.37
C GLN A 2 8.58 8.14 22.99
N HIS A 3 8.25 8.95 21.99
CA HIS A 3 6.91 8.96 21.42
C HIS A 3 6.77 7.62 20.69
N GLU A 4 6.15 6.62 21.32
CA GLU A 4 5.86 5.35 20.67
C GLU A 4 4.83 5.65 19.58
N TYR A 5 5.32 5.84 18.35
CA TYR A 5 4.48 6.16 17.22
C TYR A 5 3.63 4.93 16.87
N LYS A 6 2.39 4.90 17.35
CA LYS A 6 1.44 3.84 17.02
C LYS A 6 0.99 4.00 15.58
N HIS A 7 1.58 3.21 14.70
CA HIS A 7 1.15 3.11 13.32
C HIS A 7 -0.28 2.53 13.25
N PRO A 8 -1.13 3.02 12.33
CA PRO A 8 -2.45 2.41 12.09
C PRO A 8 -2.31 0.99 11.55
N GLN A 9 -3.30 0.12 11.77
CA GLN A 9 -3.27 -1.29 11.34
C GLN A 9 -2.91 -1.46 9.85
N ILE A 10 -3.39 -0.56 9.00
CA ILE A 10 -3.10 -0.55 7.56
C ILE A 10 -1.60 -0.49 7.25
N PHE A 11 -0.80 0.17 8.11
CA PHE A 11 0.66 0.21 7.99
C PHE A 11 1.28 -1.16 8.28
N ALA A 12 0.85 -1.80 9.39
CA ALA A 12 1.33 -3.13 9.76
C ALA A 12 1.01 -4.16 8.67
N ASP A 13 -0.15 -4.04 8.03
CA ASP A 13 -0.56 -4.92 6.94
C ASP A 13 0.28 -4.71 5.67
N VAL A 14 0.62 -3.46 5.31
CA VAL A 14 1.57 -3.17 4.20
C VAL A 14 2.97 -3.69 4.51
N LEU A 15 3.43 -3.56 5.76
CA LEU A 15 4.71 -4.11 6.18
C LEU A 15 4.73 -5.64 6.07
N ALA A 16 3.65 -6.32 6.46
CA ALA A 16 3.52 -7.76 6.32
C ALA A 16 3.55 -8.20 4.84
N ILE A 17 2.92 -7.44 3.94
CA ILE A 17 3.03 -7.69 2.48
C ILE A 17 4.48 -7.53 2.02
N SER A 18 5.17 -6.50 2.49
CA SER A 18 6.58 -6.24 2.14
C SER A 18 7.50 -7.38 2.58
N GLN A 19 7.32 -7.87 3.80
CA GLN A 19 8.05 -9.02 4.34
C GLN A 19 7.76 -10.31 3.57
N LEU A 20 6.52 -10.52 3.14
CA LEU A 20 6.13 -11.66 2.33
C LEU A 20 6.73 -11.59 0.91
N TYR A 21 6.74 -10.40 0.31
CA TYR A 21 7.20 -10.21 -1.06
C TYR A 21 8.73 -10.24 -1.20
N TYR A 22 9.47 -9.67 -0.26
CA TYR A 22 10.94 -9.55 -0.33
C TYR A 22 11.69 -10.87 -0.63
N PRO A 23 11.39 -12.02 0.01
CA PRO A 23 12.05 -13.28 -0.35
C PRO A 23 11.61 -13.82 -1.72
N LEU A 24 10.40 -13.51 -2.20
CA LEU A 24 9.92 -13.92 -3.52
C LEU A 24 10.65 -13.13 -4.62
N HIS A 25 10.81 -11.82 -4.41
CA HIS A 25 11.58 -10.93 -5.27
C HIS A 25 12.98 -11.47 -5.56
N ASN A 26 13.67 -11.98 -4.54
CA ASN A 26 15.03 -12.49 -4.68
C ASN A 26 15.14 -13.73 -5.58
N ARG A 27 14.04 -14.46 -5.79
CA ARG A 27 13.97 -15.68 -6.63
C ARG A 27 13.62 -15.38 -8.09
N PHE A 28 13.26 -14.15 -8.42
CA PHE A 28 12.96 -13.80 -9.81
C PHE A 28 14.20 -13.82 -10.69
N PRO A 29 14.04 -14.13 -12.00
CA PRO A 29 15.13 -13.98 -12.96
C PRO A 29 15.69 -12.56 -12.95
N LYS A 30 17.02 -12.44 -13.05
CA LYS A 30 17.74 -11.17 -12.92
C LYS A 30 17.12 -10.01 -13.75
N PRO A 31 16.75 -10.20 -15.03
CA PRO A 31 16.15 -9.12 -15.82
C PRO A 31 14.80 -8.65 -15.26
N PHE A 32 13.93 -9.59 -14.88
CA PHE A 32 12.61 -9.27 -14.33
C PHE A 32 12.71 -8.64 -12.94
N ARG A 33 13.60 -9.16 -12.11
CA ARG A 33 13.86 -8.65 -10.77
C ARG A 33 14.19 -7.16 -10.80
N PHE A 34 15.15 -6.76 -11.62
CA PHE A 34 15.56 -5.35 -11.69
C PHE A 34 14.61 -4.45 -12.49
N ALA A 35 13.85 -5.00 -13.44
CA ALA A 35 12.91 -4.20 -14.22
C ALA A 35 11.55 -4.00 -13.53
N VAL A 36 11.02 -5.02 -12.87
CA VAL A 36 9.66 -5.02 -12.30
C VAL A 36 9.69 -5.28 -10.80
N GLY A 37 10.54 -6.21 -10.37
CA GLY A 37 10.62 -6.60 -8.96
C GLY A 37 10.98 -5.44 -8.02
N GLU A 38 12.02 -4.68 -8.36
CA GLU A 38 12.45 -3.49 -7.60
C GLU A 38 11.39 -2.39 -7.61
N ARG A 39 10.67 -2.21 -8.73
CA ARG A 39 9.57 -1.23 -8.81
C ARG A 39 8.43 -1.58 -7.87
N LEU A 40 8.13 -2.86 -7.72
CA LEU A 40 7.12 -3.33 -6.76
C LEU A 40 7.55 -3.06 -5.32
N LEU A 41 8.83 -3.28 -4.97
CA LEU A 41 9.37 -2.85 -3.66
C LEU A 41 9.23 -1.34 -3.46
N GLY A 42 9.50 -0.55 -4.50
CA GLY A 42 9.31 0.90 -4.51
C GLY A 42 7.86 1.29 -4.21
N GLU A 43 6.88 0.66 -4.85
CA GLU A 43 5.46 0.93 -4.60
C GLU A 43 5.02 0.52 -3.18
N LEU A 44 5.58 -0.56 -2.62
CA LEU A 44 5.30 -0.96 -1.23
C LEU A 44 5.86 0.07 -0.23
N ALA A 45 7.07 0.57 -0.49
CA ALA A 45 7.65 1.66 0.29
C ALA A 45 6.82 2.96 0.17
N GLU A 46 6.33 3.27 -1.04
CA GLU A 46 5.45 4.41 -1.29
C GLU A 46 4.11 4.26 -0.55
N CYS A 47 3.51 3.06 -0.53
CA CYS A 47 2.33 2.78 0.28
C CYS A 47 2.57 3.12 1.76
N ALA A 48 3.69 2.64 2.32
CA ALA A 48 4.05 2.91 3.71
C ALA A 48 4.23 4.42 3.97
N ARG A 49 4.89 5.13 3.05
CA ARG A 49 5.08 6.59 3.12
C ARG A 49 3.75 7.33 3.09
N LEU A 50 2.86 6.99 2.16
CA LEU A 50 1.55 7.64 2.01
C LEU A 50 0.66 7.41 3.23
N ILE A 51 0.72 6.24 3.85
CA ILE A 51 0.03 5.95 5.12
C ILE A 51 0.56 6.85 6.24
N ILE A 52 1.88 7.01 6.36
CA ILE A 52 2.47 7.90 7.38
C ILE A 52 2.03 9.34 7.13
N LEU A 53 2.12 9.83 5.90
CA LEU A 53 1.72 11.20 5.54
C LEU A 53 0.24 11.44 5.85
N ALA A 54 -0.65 10.54 5.41
CA ALA A 54 -2.08 10.61 5.72
C ALA A 54 -2.35 10.60 7.24
N ASN A 55 -1.56 9.86 8.03
CA ASN A 55 -1.71 9.82 9.47
C ASN A 55 -1.19 11.09 10.17
N LEU A 56 -0.27 11.83 9.56
CA LEU A 56 0.35 13.02 10.17
C LEU A 56 -0.35 14.33 9.84
N VAL A 57 -1.29 14.35 8.89
CA VAL A 57 -2.06 15.57 8.59
C VAL A 57 -2.84 16.07 9.81
N ASP A 58 -3.09 17.38 9.84
CA ASP A 58 -4.01 17.99 10.79
C ASP A 58 -5.46 17.63 10.45
N LYS A 59 -6.02 16.70 11.21
CA LYS A 59 -7.37 16.16 11.01
C LYS A 59 -8.47 17.11 11.49
N GLN A 60 -8.12 18.17 12.21
CA GLN A 60 -9.10 19.15 12.69
C GLN A 60 -9.48 20.16 11.59
N THR A 61 -8.57 20.42 10.65
CA THR A 61 -8.81 21.37 9.55
C THR A 61 -9.39 20.69 8.32
N THR A 62 -10.19 21.43 7.54
CA THR A 62 -10.68 20.97 6.24
C THR A 62 -9.53 20.74 5.25
N ALA A 63 -8.51 21.61 5.27
CA ALA A 63 -7.34 21.51 4.42
C ALA A 63 -6.53 20.23 4.71
N GLY A 64 -6.20 19.95 5.98
CA GLY A 64 -5.46 18.75 6.35
C GLY A 64 -6.27 17.47 6.10
N ARG A 65 -7.60 17.49 6.26
CA ARG A 65 -8.46 16.37 5.86
C ARG A 65 -8.47 16.12 4.34
N SER A 66 -8.54 17.18 3.53
CA SER A 66 -8.45 17.08 2.07
C SER A 66 -7.10 16.53 1.61
N GLU A 67 -6.01 16.98 2.25
CA GLU A 67 -4.66 16.47 2.01
C GLU A 67 -4.55 14.98 2.40
N GLY A 68 -5.07 14.60 3.56
CA GLY A 68 -5.16 13.21 4.00
C GLY A 68 -5.91 12.32 3.00
N ALA A 69 -7.08 12.76 2.52
CA ALA A 69 -7.83 12.07 1.48
C ALA A 69 -7.01 11.91 0.19
N THR A 70 -6.22 12.92 -0.18
CA THR A 70 -5.33 12.88 -1.36
C THR A 70 -4.24 11.83 -1.20
N PHE A 71 -3.59 11.74 -0.03
CA PHE A 71 -2.60 10.69 0.23
C PHE A 71 -3.22 9.29 0.21
N VAL A 72 -4.39 9.10 0.81
CA VAL A 72 -5.08 7.81 0.78
C VAL A 72 -5.52 7.42 -0.64
N ARG A 73 -5.92 8.39 -1.47
CA ARG A 73 -6.24 8.14 -2.88
C ARG A 73 -5.00 7.68 -3.67
N ARG A 74 -3.84 8.30 -3.42
CA ARG A 74 -2.56 7.86 -4.00
C ARG A 74 -2.18 6.45 -3.52
N LEU A 75 -2.39 6.15 -2.24
CA LEU A 75 -2.14 4.82 -1.68
C LEU A 75 -2.95 3.75 -2.43
N ARG A 76 -4.23 4.03 -2.68
CA ARG A 76 -5.09 3.13 -3.46
C ARG A 76 -4.58 2.93 -4.89
N ALA A 77 -4.09 4.00 -5.54
CA ALA A 77 -3.49 3.88 -6.86
C ALA A 77 -2.23 3.00 -6.85
N SER A 78 -1.32 3.18 -5.88
CA SER A 78 -0.13 2.33 -5.73
C SER A 78 -0.48 0.85 -5.49
N ILE A 79 -1.56 0.55 -4.76
CA ILE A 79 -2.05 -0.82 -4.59
C ILE A 79 -2.44 -1.46 -5.93
N GLU A 80 -3.11 -0.71 -6.82
CA GLU A 80 -3.44 -1.22 -8.17
C GLU A 80 -2.18 -1.42 -9.03
N VAL A 81 -1.18 -0.54 -8.92
CA VAL A 81 0.12 -0.71 -9.60
C VAL A 81 0.80 -2.00 -9.14
N ILE A 82 0.83 -2.25 -7.81
CA ILE A 82 1.38 -3.49 -7.24
C ILE A 82 0.64 -4.71 -7.80
N ARG A 83 -0.69 -4.69 -7.86
CA ARG A 83 -1.49 -5.78 -8.44
C ARG A 83 -1.13 -6.02 -9.91
N GLY A 84 -0.96 -4.95 -10.70
CA GLY A 84 -0.50 -5.03 -12.08
C GLY A 84 0.86 -5.74 -12.20
N TYR A 85 1.84 -5.36 -11.38
CA TYR A 85 3.15 -6.00 -11.39
C TYR A 85 3.12 -7.47 -10.93
N LEU A 86 2.31 -7.80 -9.91
CA LEU A 86 2.12 -9.19 -9.49
C LEU A 86 1.48 -10.05 -10.59
N LEU A 87 0.50 -9.49 -11.30
CA LEU A 87 -0.14 -10.17 -12.43
C LEU A 87 0.88 -10.47 -13.53
N VAL A 88 1.72 -9.51 -13.90
CA VAL A 88 2.79 -9.73 -14.88
C VAL A 88 3.74 -10.83 -14.40
N ALA A 89 4.21 -10.77 -13.15
CA ALA A 89 5.10 -11.79 -12.60
C ALA A 89 4.48 -13.21 -12.63
N TRP A 90 3.18 -13.30 -12.37
CA TRP A 90 2.45 -14.57 -12.42
C TRP A 90 2.23 -15.08 -13.85
N GLN A 91 1.89 -14.21 -14.80
CA GLN A 91 1.76 -14.57 -16.22
C GLN A 91 3.07 -15.08 -16.81
N GLN A 92 4.21 -14.54 -16.35
CA GLN A 92 5.55 -15.03 -16.71
C GLN A 92 5.97 -16.29 -15.95
N LYS A 93 5.10 -16.84 -15.08
CA LYS A 93 5.34 -18.01 -14.22
C LYS A 93 6.46 -17.83 -13.20
N PHE A 94 6.80 -16.59 -12.85
CA PHE A 94 7.81 -16.27 -11.82
C PHE A 94 7.22 -16.30 -10.40
N LEU A 95 5.89 -16.14 -10.28
CA LEU A 95 5.14 -16.35 -9.05
C LEU A 95 4.31 -17.63 -9.13
N SER A 96 4.26 -18.37 -8.02
CA SER A 96 3.35 -19.52 -7.89
C SER A 96 1.90 -19.04 -7.70
N HIS A 97 0.94 -19.91 -8.00
CA HIS A 97 -0.47 -19.63 -7.77
C HIS A 97 -0.76 -19.32 -6.29
N GLY A 98 -0.17 -20.08 -5.36
CA GLY A 98 -0.32 -19.81 -3.93
C GLY A 98 0.23 -18.44 -3.52
N ALA A 99 1.39 -18.03 -4.06
CA ALA A 99 2.00 -16.75 -3.73
C ALA A 99 1.15 -15.56 -4.23
N ILE A 100 0.65 -15.61 -5.46
CA ILE A 100 -0.22 -14.53 -5.97
C ILE A 100 -1.54 -14.46 -5.21
N THR A 101 -2.15 -15.60 -4.86
CA THR A 101 -3.41 -15.62 -4.09
C THR A 101 -3.22 -15.00 -2.71
N GLU A 102 -2.15 -15.35 -2.00
CA GLU A 102 -1.86 -14.80 -0.67
C GLU A 102 -1.60 -13.29 -0.74
N LEU A 103 -0.74 -12.84 -1.66
CA LEU A 103 -0.44 -11.41 -1.83
C LEU A 103 -1.68 -10.62 -2.24
N SER A 104 -2.50 -11.14 -3.16
CA SER A 104 -3.73 -10.49 -3.62
C SER A 104 -4.75 -10.34 -2.49
N THR A 105 -4.90 -11.38 -1.66
CA THR A 105 -5.81 -11.36 -0.51
C THR A 105 -5.40 -10.28 0.50
N ARG A 106 -4.10 -10.16 0.79
CA ARG A 106 -3.59 -9.12 1.69
C ARG A 106 -3.75 -7.72 1.10
N LEU A 107 -3.45 -7.53 -0.19
CA LEU A 107 -3.66 -6.27 -0.88
C LEU A 107 -5.13 -5.85 -0.88
N GLU A 108 -6.06 -6.80 -1.00
CA GLU A 108 -7.50 -6.53 -0.87
C GLU A 108 -7.90 -6.11 0.53
N SER A 109 -7.30 -6.68 1.57
CA SER A 109 -7.49 -6.18 2.94
C SER A 109 -7.04 -4.73 3.09
N VAL A 110 -5.84 -4.39 2.59
CA VAL A 110 -5.30 -3.03 2.65
C VAL A 110 -6.15 -2.06 1.82
N SER A 111 -6.61 -2.47 0.63
CA SER A 111 -7.48 -1.66 -0.22
C SER A 111 -8.79 -1.29 0.47
N ARG A 112 -9.44 -2.26 1.15
CA ARG A 112 -10.66 -2.02 1.92
C ARG A 112 -10.42 -1.06 3.10
N GLN A 113 -9.29 -1.19 3.79
CA GLN A 113 -8.91 -0.25 4.86
C GLN A 113 -8.69 1.16 4.32
N ALA A 114 -7.96 1.30 3.21
CA ALA A 114 -7.73 2.58 2.55
C ALA A 114 -9.05 3.22 2.10
N ALA A 115 -9.97 2.45 1.52
CA ALA A 115 -11.29 2.95 1.10
C ALA A 115 -12.11 3.50 2.27
N ARG A 116 -12.14 2.78 3.41
CA ARG A 116 -12.82 3.26 4.63
C ARG A 116 -12.17 4.52 5.17
N TRP A 117 -10.84 4.60 5.15
CA TRP A 117 -10.11 5.76 5.64
C TRP A 117 -10.32 6.99 4.75
N GLN A 118 -10.35 6.82 3.43
CA GLN A 118 -10.70 7.87 2.49
C GLN A 118 -12.12 8.41 2.75
N GLN A 119 -13.10 7.50 2.90
CA GLN A 119 -14.48 7.90 3.23
C GLN A 119 -14.56 8.67 4.55
N TRP A 120 -13.75 8.30 5.55
CA TRP A 120 -13.70 9.02 6.81
C TRP A 120 -13.20 10.47 6.62
N PHE A 121 -12.14 10.68 5.84
CA PHE A 121 -11.67 12.03 5.51
C PHE A 121 -12.73 12.83 4.75
N GLU A 122 -13.37 12.22 3.73
CA GLU A 122 -14.33 12.88 2.85
C GLU A 122 -15.66 13.22 3.54
N ARG A 123 -16.19 12.33 4.39
CA ARG A 123 -17.40 12.61 5.19
C ARG A 123 -17.19 13.76 6.15
N ALA A 124 -16.01 13.84 6.75
CA ALA A 124 -15.68 14.88 7.69
C ALA A 124 -15.51 16.25 6.99
N THR A 125 -15.20 16.29 5.69
CA THR A 125 -15.15 17.54 4.91
C THR A 125 -16.52 18.01 4.39
N GLY A 126 -17.54 17.15 4.37
CA GLY A 126 -18.88 17.45 3.83
C GLY A 126 -19.81 18.21 4.78
N GLY A 127 -19.30 19.21 5.51
CA GLY A 127 -20.11 20.08 6.37
C GLY A 127 -20.67 21.28 5.61
N THR A 128 -21.90 21.15 5.12
CA THR A 128 -22.83 22.26 4.84
C THR A 128 -24.16 21.92 5.48
#